data_AF-A0A7R9ZSB3-F1
#
_entry.id   AF-A0A7R9ZSB3-F1
#
_cell.length_a   1.000
_cell.length_b   1.000
_cell.length_c   1.000
_cell.angle_alpha   90.00
_cell.angle_beta   90.00
_cell.angle_gamma   90.00
#
_symmetry.space_group_name_H-M   'P 1'
#
loop_
_entity.id
_entity.type
_entity.pdbx_description
1 polymer ?
#
loop_
_entity_poly.entity_id
_entity_poly.type
_entity_poly.pdbx_seq_one_letter_code
_entity_poly.pdbx_strand_id
1 'polypeptide(L)'
;NELKDNTMSRFHQVIAWSFGTSISLYGIITALGFLTFGTASNGLILNNYSTQDLLMSLSRVAVAVSITCSYPLIFVGTRDGVLDLFRVPQDKRSNGLLNKITLGLLAAITVVSSQLTDLGLVASVGGATFGTALVFVYPAIMFLKQQEKPTKESLVCKVIAALGVVMGAIGTKLSFS
;
A
#
# COMPACT_ATOMS: atom_id res chain seq x y z
N ASN A 1 6.87 -18.52 -10.70
CA ASN A 1 7.82 -19.61 -11.00
C ASN A 1 8.38 -20.30 -9.76
N GLU A 2 7.82 -20.14 -8.54
CA GLU A 2 8.37 -20.75 -7.31
C GLU A 2 7.50 -21.86 -6.67
N LEU A 3 6.35 -22.22 -7.24
CA LEU A 3 5.54 -23.33 -6.73
C LEU A 3 5.96 -24.64 -7.41
N LYS A 4 6.25 -25.66 -6.59
CA LYS A 4 6.78 -26.96 -7.02
C LYS A 4 5.77 -27.81 -7.82
N ASP A 5 4.52 -27.36 -7.94
CA ASP A 5 3.47 -27.93 -8.80
C ASP A 5 2.43 -26.84 -9.15
N ASN A 6 2.56 -26.22 -10.33
CA ASN A 6 1.79 -25.06 -10.77
C ASN A 6 0.40 -25.41 -11.33
N THR A 7 -0.37 -26.26 -10.65
CA THR A 7 -1.77 -26.48 -11.06
C THR A 7 -2.62 -25.28 -10.63
N MET A 8 -3.31 -24.65 -11.60
CA MET A 8 -4.13 -23.44 -11.38
C MET A 8 -5.14 -23.61 -10.23
N SER A 9 -5.65 -24.83 -10.04
CA SER A 9 -6.57 -25.17 -8.93
C SER A 9 -5.93 -25.04 -7.54
N ARG A 10 -4.71 -25.55 -7.34
CA ARG A 10 -3.99 -25.43 -6.06
C ARG A 10 -3.56 -23.99 -5.79
N PHE A 11 -3.16 -23.26 -6.83
CA PHE A 11 -2.81 -21.84 -6.71
C PHE A 11 -3.99 -21.01 -6.22
N HIS A 12 -5.17 -21.19 -6.82
CA HIS A 12 -6.39 -20.53 -6.36
C HIS A 12 -6.79 -20.93 -4.94
N GLN A 13 -6.63 -22.21 -4.58
CA GLN A 13 -6.93 -22.68 -3.22
C GLN A 13 -6.00 -22.05 -2.17
N VAL A 14 -4.69 -21.96 -2.46
CA VAL A 14 -3.72 -21.29 -1.58
C VAL A 14 -4.04 -19.81 -1.44
N ILE A 15 -4.32 -19.12 -2.56
CA ILE A 15 -4.76 -17.72 -2.55
C ILE A 15 -6.00 -17.55 -1.67
N ALA A 16 -7.02 -18.36 -1.87
CA ALA A 16 -8.28 -18.27 -1.12
C ALA A 16 -8.05 -18.44 0.39
N TRP A 17 -7.24 -19.43 0.80
CA TRP A 17 -6.90 -19.63 2.21
C TRP A 17 -6.04 -18.51 2.78
N SER A 18 -5.05 -18.02 2.04
CA SER A 18 -4.17 -16.93 2.47
C SER A 18 -4.95 -15.62 2.67
N PHE A 19 -5.76 -15.23 1.69
CA PHE A 19 -6.61 -14.04 1.80
C PHE A 19 -7.69 -14.22 2.87
N GLY A 20 -8.36 -15.37 2.92
CA GLY A 20 -9.39 -15.65 3.92
C GLY A 20 -8.87 -15.59 5.36
N THR A 21 -7.69 -16.15 5.60
CA THR A 21 -7.04 -16.09 6.92
C THR A 21 -6.62 -14.67 7.26
N SER A 22 -6.05 -13.93 6.30
CA SER A 22 -5.63 -12.54 6.51
C SER A 22 -6.81 -11.62 6.82
N ILE A 23 -7.90 -11.73 6.06
CA ILE A 23 -9.14 -10.97 6.27
C ILE A 23 -9.72 -11.27 7.65
N SER A 24 -9.76 -12.55 8.04
CA SER A 24 -10.25 -12.96 9.37
C SER A 24 -9.42 -12.35 10.49
N LEU A 25 -8.09 -12.45 10.40
CA LEU A 25 -7.18 -11.90 11.42
C LEU A 25 -7.28 -10.38 11.51
N TYR A 26 -7.21 -9.67 10.39
CA TYR A 26 -7.35 -8.21 10.39
C TYR A 26 -8.74 -7.76 10.86
N GLY A 27 -9.80 -8.49 10.49
CA GLY A 27 -11.16 -8.22 10.93
C GLY A 27 -11.32 -8.35 12.44
N ILE A 28 -10.81 -9.42 13.05
CA ILE A 28 -10.85 -9.63 14.50
C ILE A 28 -10.06 -8.55 15.23
N ILE A 29 -8.83 -8.26 14.79
CA ILE A 29 -7.99 -7.22 15.41
C ILE A 29 -8.65 -5.85 15.31
N THR A 30 -9.24 -5.52 14.16
CA THR A 30 -9.94 -4.25 13.93
C THR A 30 -11.19 -4.14 14.81
N ALA A 31 -11.99 -5.20 14.90
CA ALA A 31 -13.20 -5.22 15.72
C ALA A 31 -12.88 -5.06 17.21
N LEU A 32 -11.87 -5.76 17.72
CA LEU A 32 -11.42 -5.63 19.11
C LEU A 32 -10.82 -4.26 19.40
N GLY A 33 -10.01 -3.73 18.48
CA GLY A 33 -9.44 -2.38 18.58
C GLY A 33 -10.53 -1.30 18.60
N PHE A 34 -11.54 -1.42 17.74
CA PHE A 34 -12.68 -0.50 17.71
C PHE A 34 -13.57 -0.64 18.95
N LEU A 35 -13.80 -1.85 19.47
CA LEU A 35 -14.58 -2.04 20.70
C LEU A 35 -13.87 -1.44 21.93
N THR A 36 -12.53 -1.41 21.94
CA THR A 36 -11.72 -0.92 23.07
C THR A 36 -11.67 0.61 23.12
N PHE A 37 -11.51 1.28 21.98
CA PHE A 37 -11.34 2.74 21.91
C PHE A 37 -12.54 3.50 21.33
N GLY A 38 -13.50 2.78 20.74
CA GLY A 38 -14.64 3.36 20.06
C GLY A 38 -14.24 4.38 18.99
N THR A 39 -14.98 5.49 18.98
CA THR A 39 -14.80 6.60 18.05
C THR A 39 -13.58 7.48 18.33
N ALA A 40 -12.88 7.27 19.45
CA ALA A 40 -11.67 8.03 19.81
C ALA A 40 -10.36 7.40 19.29
N SER A 41 -10.44 6.45 18.35
CA SER A 41 -9.27 5.74 17.84
C SER A 41 -8.44 6.60 16.88
N ASN A 42 -7.23 6.97 17.29
CA ASN A 42 -6.22 7.54 16.39
C ASN A 42 -5.83 6.56 15.26
N GLY A 43 -5.40 7.10 14.11
CA GLY A 43 -4.92 6.34 12.94
C GLY A 43 -3.77 5.37 13.25
N LEU A 44 -3.02 5.63 14.33
CA LEU A 44 -2.19 4.64 14.98
C LEU A 44 -2.82 4.27 16.33
N ILE A 45 -3.41 3.06 16.41
CA ILE A 45 -4.10 2.59 17.62
C ILE A 45 -3.20 2.60 18.85
N LEU A 46 -1.89 2.35 18.68
CA LEU A 46 -0.91 2.37 19.77
C LEU A 46 -0.81 3.72 20.47
N ASN A 47 -1.20 4.83 19.82
CA ASN A 47 -1.16 6.17 20.41
C ASN A 47 -2.30 6.41 21.42
N ASN A 48 -3.37 5.61 21.38
CA ASN A 48 -4.50 5.75 22.31
C ASN A 48 -4.24 5.06 23.66
N TYR A 49 -3.23 4.19 23.75
CA TYR A 49 -2.83 3.56 25.01
C TYR A 49 -1.89 4.45 25.83
N SER A 50 -1.95 4.32 27.16
CA SER A 50 -1.05 5.04 28.08
C SER A 50 0.41 4.63 27.86
N THR A 51 1.33 5.58 28.02
CA THR A 51 2.78 5.33 27.99
C THR A 51 3.28 4.54 29.20
N GLN A 52 2.46 4.40 30.25
CA GLN A 52 2.82 3.72 31.49
C GLN A 52 2.75 2.19 31.37
N ASP A 53 2.06 1.66 30.36
CA ASP A 53 1.96 0.22 30.14
C ASP A 53 3.20 -0.32 29.43
N LEU A 54 3.96 -1.16 30.13
CA LEU A 54 5.20 -1.76 29.62
C LEU A 54 4.97 -2.54 28.31
N LEU A 55 3.86 -3.29 28.22
CA LEU A 55 3.52 -4.11 27.07
C LEU A 55 3.22 -3.25 25.83
N MET A 56 2.54 -2.12 26.02
CA MET A 56 2.24 -1.18 24.94
C MET A 56 3.49 -0.41 24.50
N SER A 57 4.34 -0.01 25.44
CA SER A 57 5.64 0.58 25.13
C SER A 57 6.53 -0.38 24.34
N LEU A 58 6.56 -1.67 24.69
CA LEU A 58 7.26 -2.70 23.91
C LEU A 58 6.70 -2.83 22.49
N SER A 59 5.37 -2.85 22.35
CA SER A 59 4.73 -2.91 21.02
C SER A 59 5.09 -1.71 20.13
N ARG A 60 5.20 -0.50 20.70
CA ARG A 60 5.64 0.70 19.99
C ARG A 60 7.07 0.56 19.49
N VAL A 61 7.97 0.02 20.30
CA VAL A 61 9.35 -0.25 19.90
C VAL A 61 9.39 -1.31 18.79
N ALA A 62 8.62 -2.38 18.90
CA ALA A 62 8.56 -3.42 17.87
C ALA A 62 8.07 -2.87 16.52
N VAL A 63 7.01 -2.05 16.53
CA VAL A 63 6.51 -1.35 15.32
C VAL A 63 7.56 -0.38 14.78
N ALA A 64 8.23 0.40 15.64
CA ALA A 64 9.27 1.32 15.21
C ALA A 64 10.46 0.61 14.56
N VAL A 65 10.90 -0.53 15.12
CA VAL A 65 11.98 -1.37 14.55
C VAL A 65 11.54 -1.95 13.21
N SER A 66 10.31 -2.47 13.12
CA SER A 66 9.76 -3.01 11.88
C SER A 66 9.73 -1.94 10.78
N ILE A 67 9.20 -0.75 11.06
CA ILE A 67 9.15 0.37 10.10
C ILE A 67 10.56 0.80 9.71
N THR A 68 11.49 0.93 10.66
CA THR A 68 12.88 1.32 10.39
C THR A 68 13.58 0.31 9.47
N CYS A 69 13.30 -0.98 9.63
CA CYS A 69 13.83 -2.03 8.78
C CYS A 69 13.18 -2.04 7.38
N SER A 70 11.87 -1.78 7.29
CA SER A 70 11.15 -1.74 6.01
C SER A 70 11.42 -0.47 5.21
N TYR A 71 11.68 0.66 5.87
CA TYR A 71 11.93 1.96 5.23
C TYR A 71 13.02 1.92 4.15
N PRO A 72 14.25 1.40 4.40
CA PRO A 72 15.29 1.37 3.37
C PRO A 72 14.90 0.52 2.16
N LEU A 73 14.17 -0.59 2.35
CA LEU A 73 13.71 -1.45 1.26
C LEU A 73 12.74 -0.71 0.34
N ILE A 74 11.76 0.00 0.90
CA ILE A 74 10.78 0.78 0.14
C ILE A 74 11.46 2.00 -0.51
N PHE A 75 12.41 2.61 0.20
CA PHE A 75 13.13 3.78 -0.29
C PHE A 75 13.98 3.47 -1.53
N VAL A 76 14.64 2.31 -1.57
CA VAL A 76 15.38 1.86 -2.77
C VAL A 76 14.43 1.71 -3.96
N GLY A 77 13.27 1.07 -3.77
CA GLY A 77 12.26 0.94 -4.83
C GLY A 77 11.74 2.30 -5.31
N THR A 78 11.54 3.25 -4.40
CA THR A 78 11.11 4.62 -4.74
C THR A 78 12.19 5.37 -5.53
N ARG A 79 13.45 5.28 -5.09
CA ARG A 79 14.60 5.88 -5.79
C ARG A 79 14.72 5.32 -7.21
N ASP A 80 14.63 4.01 -7.37
CA ASP A 80 14.73 3.36 -8.67
C ASP A 80 13.54 3.71 -9.57
N GLY A 81 12.32 3.75 -9.03
CA GLY A 81 11.13 4.21 -9.76
C GLY A 81 11.23 5.66 -10.24
N VAL A 82 11.80 6.57 -9.43
CA VAL A 82 12.05 7.96 -9.84
C VAL A 82 13.11 8.03 -10.94
N LEU A 83 14.20 7.29 -10.81
CA LEU A 83 15.26 7.23 -11.83
C LEU A 83 14.73 6.68 -13.17
N ASP A 84 13.88 5.67 -13.13
CA ASP A 84 13.26 5.09 -14.32
C ASP A 84 12.22 6.04 -14.95
N LEU A 85 11.47 6.79 -14.14
CA LEU A 85 10.54 7.82 -14.62
C LEU A 85 11.28 8.94 -15.39
N PHE A 86 12.47 9.34 -14.91
CA PHE A 86 13.32 10.32 -15.60
C PHE A 86 14.16 9.71 -16.75
N ARG A 87 13.94 8.43 -17.10
CA ARG A 87 14.69 7.69 -18.14
C ARG A 87 16.20 7.76 -17.97
N VAL A 88 16.70 7.79 -16.73
CA VAL A 88 18.15 7.83 -16.46
C VAL A 88 18.71 6.41 -16.63
N PRO A 89 19.60 6.17 -17.61
CA PRO A 89 20.19 4.84 -17.83
C PRO A 89 20.95 4.38 -16.58
N GLN A 90 20.83 3.10 -16.24
CA GLN A 90 21.54 2.47 -15.11
C GLN A 90 23.06 2.74 -15.17
N ASP A 91 23.63 2.78 -16.38
CA ASP A 91 25.07 3.01 -16.63
C ASP A 91 25.57 4.42 -16.27
N LYS A 92 24.68 5.42 -16.14
CA LYS A 92 25.04 6.80 -15.76
C LYS A 92 24.71 7.13 -14.30
N ARG A 93 24.29 6.14 -13.50
CA ARG A 93 23.99 6.30 -12.07
C ARG A 93 25.27 6.47 -11.24
N SER A 94 25.90 7.64 -11.35
CA SER A 94 27.04 8.02 -10.52
C SER A 94 26.60 8.20 -9.05
N ASN A 95 27.46 7.79 -8.11
CA ASN A 95 27.22 7.91 -6.66
C ASN A 95 26.81 9.34 -6.25
N GLY A 96 27.34 10.37 -6.92
CA GLY A 96 26.96 11.77 -6.66
C GLY A 96 25.55 12.13 -7.09
N LEU A 97 25.05 11.59 -8.21
CA LEU A 97 23.69 11.82 -8.69
C LEU A 97 22.67 11.06 -7.82
N LEU A 98 22.99 9.81 -7.48
CA LEU A 98 22.16 8.98 -6.59
C LEU A 98 22.00 9.61 -5.22
N ASN A 99 23.09 10.16 -4.65
CA ASN A 99 23.05 10.80 -3.34
C ASN A 99 22.24 12.11 -3.39
N LYS A 100 22.36 12.90 -4.47
CA LYS A 100 21.52 14.12 -4.68
C LYS A 100 20.04 13.79 -4.81
N ILE A 101 19.69 12.76 -5.59
CA ILE A 101 18.29 12.31 -5.75
C ILE A 101 17.75 11.79 -4.43
N THR A 102 18.54 10.98 -3.71
CA THR A 102 18.18 10.45 -2.39
C THR A 102 17.93 11.58 -1.40
N LEU A 103 18.82 12.58 -1.34
CA LEU A 103 18.67 13.74 -0.48
C LEU A 103 17.44 14.58 -0.85
N GLY A 104 17.21 14.80 -2.14
CA GLY A 104 16.04 15.54 -2.63
C GLY A 104 14.72 14.82 -2.33
N LEU A 105 14.68 13.50 -2.54
CA LEU A 105 13.53 12.66 -2.22
C LEU A 105 13.27 12.65 -0.71
N LEU A 106 14.31 12.51 0.11
CA LEU A 106 14.19 12.54 1.56
C LEU A 106 13.68 13.91 2.03
N ALA A 107 14.23 15.01 1.51
CA ALA A 107 13.77 16.36 1.83
C ALA A 107 12.29 16.57 1.45
N ALA A 108 11.87 16.12 0.27
CA ALA A 108 10.48 16.19 -0.16
C ALA A 108 9.56 15.39 0.78
N ILE A 109 9.94 14.16 1.14
CA ILE A 109 9.18 13.33 2.10
C ILE A 109 9.11 14.03 3.46
N THR A 110 10.20 14.63 3.95
CA THR A 110 10.22 15.36 5.23
C THR A 110 9.28 16.58 5.20
N VAL A 111 9.25 17.33 4.09
CA VAL A 111 8.34 18.47 3.92
C VAL A 111 6.87 18.02 3.88
N VAL A 112 6.57 16.92 3.18
CA VAL A 112 5.21 16.37 3.16
C VAL A 112 4.80 15.86 4.55
N SER A 113 5.72 15.20 5.25
CA SER A 113 5.53 14.70 6.61
C SER A 113 5.27 15.83 7.62
N SER A 114 5.93 16.99 7.47
CA SER A 114 5.67 18.12 8.36
C SER A 114 4.29 18.76 8.17
N GLN A 115 3.68 18.61 6.98
CA GLN A 115 2.34 19.13 6.70
C GLN A 115 1.23 18.13 7.01
N LEU A 116 1.53 16.82 7.04
CA LEU A 116 0.57 15.74 7.23
C LEU A 116 0.91 14.93 8.48
N THR A 117 0.35 15.32 9.63
CA THR A 117 0.57 14.62 10.90
C THR A 117 -0.40 13.43 11.09
N ASP A 118 -1.48 13.38 10.32
CA ASP A 118 -2.51 12.35 10.41
C ASP A 118 -2.11 11.06 9.68
N LEU A 119 -1.48 10.14 10.41
CA LEU A 119 -1.07 8.83 9.91
C LEU A 119 -2.23 8.04 9.29
N GLY A 120 -3.43 8.15 9.86
CA GLY A 120 -4.65 7.51 9.34
C GLY A 120 -5.11 8.08 8.01
N LEU A 121 -5.04 9.41 7.84
CA LEU A 121 -5.37 10.09 6.58
C LEU A 121 -4.35 9.76 5.49
N VAL A 122 -3.05 9.78 5.82
CA VAL A 122 -1.99 9.44 4.86
C VAL A 122 -2.12 7.99 4.40
N ALA A 123 -2.35 7.06 5.33
CA ALA A 123 -2.52 5.65 4.99
C ALA A 123 -3.78 5.39 4.15
N SER A 124 -4.90 6.04 4.48
CA SER A 124 -6.17 5.87 3.74
C SER A 124 -6.13 6.52 2.36
N VAL A 125 -5.64 7.75 2.22
CA VAL A 125 -5.54 8.43 0.91
C VAL A 125 -4.50 7.77 0.02
N GLY A 126 -3.32 7.44 0.57
CA GLY A 126 -2.27 6.74 -0.16
C GLY A 126 -2.71 5.34 -0.57
N GLY A 127 -3.26 4.57 0.36
CA GLY A 127 -3.77 3.22 0.12
C GLY A 127 -4.96 3.21 -0.86
N ALA A 128 -5.90 4.13 -0.72
CA ALA A 128 -7.03 4.24 -1.63
C ALA A 128 -6.57 4.64 -3.02
N THR A 129 -5.71 5.64 -3.17
CA THR A 129 -5.31 6.14 -4.50
C THR A 129 -4.38 5.16 -5.21
N PHE A 130 -3.26 4.79 -4.56
CA PHE A 130 -2.28 3.90 -5.18
C PHE A 130 -2.75 2.44 -5.20
N GLY A 131 -3.45 1.99 -4.16
CA GLY A 131 -4.00 0.64 -4.11
C GLY A 131 -5.09 0.42 -5.15
N THR A 132 -6.03 1.37 -5.33
CA THR A 132 -7.06 1.22 -6.38
C THR A 132 -6.45 1.30 -7.77
N ALA A 133 -5.46 2.16 -8.00
CA ALA A 133 -4.72 2.20 -9.26
C ALA A 133 -4.03 0.86 -9.56
N LEU A 134 -3.32 0.28 -8.60
CA LEU A 134 -2.59 -0.97 -8.81
C LEU A 134 -3.52 -2.18 -8.95
N VAL A 135 -4.63 -2.24 -8.21
CA VAL A 135 -5.55 -3.39 -8.22
C VAL A 135 -6.53 -3.34 -9.40
N PHE A 136 -7.05 -2.16 -9.77
CA PHE A 136 -8.08 -2.03 -10.80
C PHE A 136 -7.54 -1.52 -12.14
N VAL A 137 -6.65 -0.52 -12.13
CA VAL A 137 -6.20 0.14 -13.37
C VAL A 137 -5.13 -0.68 -14.08
N TYR A 138 -4.13 -1.17 -13.34
CA TYR A 138 -2.99 -1.87 -13.95
C TYR A 138 -3.37 -3.19 -14.64
N PRO A 139 -4.16 -4.09 -14.03
CA PRO A 139 -4.60 -5.33 -14.69
C PRO A 139 -5.53 -5.04 -15.87
N ALA A 140 -6.38 -4.01 -15.76
CA ALA A 140 -7.26 -3.60 -16.85
C ALA A 140 -6.46 -3.14 -18.07
N ILE A 141 -5.45 -2.29 -17.90
CA ILE A 141 -4.61 -1.84 -19.01
C ILE A 141 -3.84 -3.02 -19.63
N MET A 142 -3.28 -3.92 -18.81
CA MET A 142 -2.58 -5.12 -19.29
C MET A 142 -3.52 -6.02 -20.09
N PHE A 143 -4.71 -6.31 -19.57
CA PHE A 143 -5.71 -7.13 -20.25
C PHE A 143 -6.16 -6.49 -21.57
N LEU A 144 -6.40 -5.18 -21.58
CA LEU A 144 -6.81 -4.45 -22.79
C LEU A 144 -5.73 -4.39 -23.85
N LYS A 145 -4.45 -4.27 -23.47
CA LYS A 145 -3.33 -4.34 -24.41
C LYS A 145 -3.10 -5.74 -24.96
N GLN A 146 -3.47 -6.78 -24.22
CA GLN A 146 -3.26 -8.18 -24.61
C GLN A 146 -4.43 -8.77 -25.42
N GLN A 147 -5.58 -8.08 -25.48
CA GLN A 147 -6.73 -8.50 -26.29
C GLN A 147 -6.64 -7.92 -27.71
N GLU A 148 -6.51 -8.77 -28.73
CA GLU A 148 -6.59 -8.36 -30.14
C GLU A 148 -8.04 -8.18 -30.63
N LYS A 149 -9.04 -8.74 -29.95
CA LYS A 149 -10.48 -8.61 -30.28
C LYS A 149 -11.31 -8.35 -29.01
N PRO A 150 -12.31 -7.45 -29.06
CA PRO A 150 -13.16 -7.17 -27.92
C PRO A 150 -14.14 -8.31 -27.64
N THR A 151 -13.88 -9.10 -26.59
CA THR A 151 -14.80 -10.15 -26.10
C THR A 151 -15.72 -9.58 -25.01
N LYS A 152 -16.88 -10.21 -24.74
CA LYS A 152 -17.81 -9.81 -23.65
C LYS A 152 -17.12 -9.72 -22.27
N GLU A 153 -16.09 -10.54 -22.05
CA GLU A 153 -15.26 -10.52 -20.83
C GLU A 153 -14.42 -9.24 -20.68
N SER A 154 -13.99 -8.61 -21.78
CA SER A 154 -13.32 -7.31 -21.77
C SER A 154 -14.24 -6.20 -21.29
N LEU A 155 -15.52 -6.28 -21.63
CA LEU A 155 -16.52 -5.33 -21.15
C LEU A 155 -16.77 -5.50 -19.65
N VAL A 156 -16.84 -6.75 -19.16
CA VAL A 156 -16.94 -7.05 -17.72
C VAL A 156 -15.71 -6.53 -16.96
N CYS A 157 -14.49 -6.76 -17.48
CA CYS A 157 -13.27 -6.23 -16.87
C CYS A 157 -13.21 -4.69 -16.87
N LYS A 158 -13.65 -4.02 -17.95
CA LYS A 158 -13.76 -2.55 -17.99
C LYS A 158 -14.77 -2.01 -17.00
N VAL A 159 -15.91 -2.68 -16.82
CA VAL A 159 -16.94 -2.30 -15.85
C VAL A 159 -16.43 -2.49 -14.42
N ILE A 160 -15.74 -3.59 -14.12
CA ILE A 160 -15.12 -3.82 -12.79
C ILE A 160 -14.03 -2.78 -12.53
N ALA A 161 -13.20 -2.46 -13.53
CA ALA A 161 -12.19 -1.42 -13.40
C ALA A 161 -12.81 -0.04 -13.17
N ALA A 162 -13.87 0.31 -13.90
CA ALA A 162 -14.60 1.56 -13.72
C ALA A 162 -15.26 1.63 -12.34
N LEU A 163 -15.90 0.54 -11.88
CA LEU A 163 -16.47 0.43 -10.53
C LEU A 163 -15.39 0.57 -9.44
N GLY A 164 -14.22 -0.04 -9.63
CA GLY A 164 -13.09 0.08 -8.72
C GLY A 164 -12.55 1.50 -8.62
N VAL A 165 -12.47 2.22 -9.74
CA VAL A 165 -12.08 3.64 -9.79
C VAL A 165 -13.15 4.52 -9.10
N VAL A 166 -14.44 4.24 -9.32
CA VAL A 166 -15.54 4.97 -8.66
C VAL A 166 -15.54 4.73 -7.15
N MET A 167 -15.39 3.49 -6.71
CA MET A 167 -15.27 3.13 -5.29
C MET A 167 -14.03 3.78 -4.66
N GLY A 168 -12.89 3.82 -5.36
CA GLY A 168 -11.69 4.53 -4.93
C GLY A 168 -11.90 6.04 -4.78
N ALA A 169 -12.58 6.66 -5.74
CA ALA A 169 -12.91 8.09 -5.70
C ALA A 169 -13.88 8.43 -4.55
N ILE A 170 -14.88 7.57 -4.31
CA ILE A 170 -15.82 7.71 -3.19
C ILE A 170 -15.10 7.53 -1.85
N GLY A 171 -14.23 6.52 -1.72
CA GLY A 171 -13.43 6.30 -0.52
C GLY A 171 -12.49 7.46 -0.22
N THR A 172 -11.89 8.04 -1.25
CA THR A 172 -11.05 9.24 -1.10
C THR A 172 -11.89 10.44 -0.65
N LYS A 173 -13.07 10.66 -1.25
CA LYS A 173 -14.02 11.71 -0.83
C LYS A 173 -14.48 11.55 0.63
N LEU A 174 -14.78 10.34 1.06
CA LEU A 174 -15.16 10.03 2.44
C LEU A 174 -14.00 10.21 3.42
N SER A 175 -12.77 9.97 3.00
CA SER A 175 -11.58 10.18 3.83
C SER A 175 -11.26 11.65 4.07
N PHE A 176 -11.73 12.55 3.20
CA PHE A 176 -11.52 14.01 3.31
C PHE A 176 -12.72 14.76 3.90
N SER A 177 -13.81 14.06 4.27
CA SER A 177 -15.02 14.64 4.87
C SER A 177 -15.14 14.28 6.35
#